data_AF-A0A7C5QV83-F1
#
_entry.id   AF-A0A7C5QV83-F1
#
_cell.length_a   1.000
_cell.length_b   1.000
_cell.length_c   1.000
_cell.angle_alpha   90.00
_cell.angle_beta   90.00
_cell.angle_gamma   90.00
#
_symmetry.space_group_name_H-M   'P 1'
#
loop_
_entity.id
_entity.type
_entity.pdbx_description
1 polymer ?
#
loop_
_entity_poly.entity_id
_entity_poly.type
_entity_poly.pdbx_seq_one_letter_code
_entity_poly.pdbx_strand_id
1 'polypeptide(L)'
;MKFQRIVLVVWFALGGVFFMQNTQAQDITNNIFGKGIRIVAIDSSFYMKFGLRYSTLYEGFLNTSTRAYNDNILTRRFRLKFDGYALTPKLVYKVELGISNRDIGGVSPETNGASRIILDAVLKWNFARNFYLWFGQTKLPGNRERVVSSQKLQFVDRSVLNSRFNIDRDLGIQLHHRHRAGRWALREIVS
;
A
#
# COMPACT_ATOMS: atom_id res chain seq x y z
N MET A 1 3.16 -49.25 -50.09
CA MET A 1 2.62 -49.15 -48.70
C MET A 1 3.48 -48.33 -47.72
N LYS A 2 4.82 -48.27 -47.83
CA LYS A 2 5.66 -47.52 -46.85
C LYS A 2 5.56 -45.98 -46.98
N PHE A 3 5.43 -45.46 -48.20
CA PHE A 3 5.39 -44.00 -48.45
C PHE A 3 4.11 -43.33 -47.90
N GLN A 4 2.94 -43.95 -48.09
CA GLN A 4 1.68 -43.43 -47.55
C GLN A 4 1.65 -43.38 -46.01
N ARG A 5 2.32 -44.32 -45.33
CA ARG A 5 2.43 -44.30 -43.87
C ARG A 5 3.32 -43.15 -43.36
N ILE A 6 4.39 -42.81 -44.08
CA ILE A 6 5.27 -41.68 -43.73
C ILE A 6 4.52 -40.35 -43.92
N VAL A 7 3.78 -40.20 -45.02
CA VAL A 7 2.96 -39.00 -45.26
C VAL A 7 1.89 -38.84 -44.15
N LEU A 8 1.23 -39.92 -43.74
CA LEU A 8 0.24 -39.88 -42.65
C LEU A 8 0.84 -39.52 -41.29
N VAL A 9 2.04 -40.02 -40.98
CA VAL A 9 2.77 -39.66 -39.74
C VAL A 9 3.24 -38.20 -39.77
N VAL A 10 3.66 -37.70 -40.94
CA VAL A 10 4.05 -36.29 -41.12
C VAL A 10 2.82 -35.37 -41.00
N TRP A 11 1.66 -35.77 -41.55
CA TRP A 11 0.40 -35.03 -41.36
C TRP A 11 -0.10 -35.05 -39.92
N PHE A 12 0.07 -36.16 -39.18
CA PHE A 12 -0.25 -36.22 -37.75
C PHE A 12 0.73 -35.40 -36.90
N ALA A 13 2.01 -35.37 -37.26
CA ALA A 13 3.03 -34.57 -36.58
C ALA A 13 2.89 -33.06 -36.87
N LEU A 14 2.44 -32.69 -38.07
CA LEU A 14 2.15 -31.29 -38.44
C LEU A 14 0.77 -30.82 -37.96
N GLY A 15 -0.23 -31.69 -37.89
CA GLY A 15 -1.57 -31.38 -37.37
C GLY A 15 -1.66 -31.31 -35.84
N GLY A 16 -0.68 -31.86 -35.12
CA GLY A 16 -0.61 -31.83 -33.65
C GLY A 16 -0.14 -30.51 -33.05
N VAL A 17 0.37 -29.58 -33.87
CA VAL A 17 0.90 -28.29 -33.42
C VAL A 17 -0.02 -27.20 -33.97
N PHE A 18 -1.08 -26.86 -33.22
CA PHE A 18 -1.79 -25.55 -33.17
C PHE A 18 -3.22 -25.70 -32.62
N PHE A 19 -3.39 -26.34 -31.46
CA PHE A 19 -4.55 -26.00 -30.62
C PHE A 19 -4.22 -24.70 -29.86
N MET A 20 -4.38 -23.57 -30.55
CA MET A 20 -4.41 -22.24 -29.94
C MET A 20 -5.66 -22.17 -29.05
N GLN A 21 -5.53 -22.65 -27.80
CA GLN A 21 -6.55 -22.41 -26.79
C GLN A 21 -6.57 -20.90 -26.50
N ASN A 22 -7.64 -20.24 -26.93
CA ASN A 22 -7.96 -18.88 -26.51
C ASN A 22 -8.30 -18.92 -25.02
N THR A 23 -7.27 -18.82 -24.17
CA THR A 23 -7.46 -18.66 -22.74
C THR A 23 -7.88 -17.21 -22.49
N GLN A 24 -9.14 -17.02 -22.12
CA GLN A 24 -9.63 -15.75 -21.58
C GLN A 24 -9.08 -15.63 -20.15
N ALA A 25 -7.82 -15.23 -20.03
CA ALA A 25 -7.12 -15.11 -18.74
C ALA A 25 -7.37 -13.77 -18.03
N GLN A 26 -7.99 -12.80 -18.72
CA GLN A 26 -8.19 -11.44 -18.21
C GLN A 26 -9.62 -11.27 -17.72
N ASP A 27 -9.79 -11.13 -16.42
CA ASP A 27 -11.05 -10.68 -15.84
C ASP A 27 -11.20 -9.16 -16.09
N ILE A 28 -12.15 -8.80 -16.94
CA ILE A 28 -12.42 -7.40 -17.28
C ILE A 28 -13.11 -6.75 -16.08
N THR A 29 -12.39 -5.84 -15.43
CA THR A 29 -12.87 -5.18 -14.23
C THR A 29 -13.47 -3.80 -14.50
N ASN A 30 -14.57 -3.47 -13.81
CA ASN A 30 -15.17 -2.12 -13.80
C ASN A 30 -14.40 -1.12 -12.91
N ASN A 31 -13.11 -1.37 -12.64
CA ASN A 31 -12.29 -0.48 -11.82
C ASN A 31 -11.91 0.78 -12.60
N ILE A 32 -12.00 1.93 -11.93
CA ILE A 32 -11.68 3.24 -12.50
C ILE A 32 -10.23 3.60 -12.18
N PHE A 33 -9.53 4.17 -13.16
CA PHE A 33 -8.17 4.67 -12.99
C PHE A 33 -8.05 5.63 -11.78
N GLY A 34 -6.92 5.58 -11.08
CA GLY A 34 -6.64 6.42 -9.91
C GLY A 34 -7.39 6.05 -8.62
N LYS A 35 -8.36 5.12 -8.68
CA LYS A 35 -9.07 4.61 -7.48
C LYS A 35 -8.50 3.30 -6.94
N GLY A 36 -7.49 2.74 -7.59
CA GLY A 36 -6.90 1.44 -7.25
C GLY A 36 -7.69 0.28 -7.83
N ILE A 37 -7.12 -0.92 -7.76
CA ILE A 37 -7.75 -2.16 -8.22
C ILE A 37 -8.49 -2.75 -7.03
N ARG A 38 -9.79 -3.02 -7.20
CA ARG A 38 -10.63 -3.64 -6.18
C ARG A 38 -10.98 -5.05 -6.61
N ILE A 39 -10.82 -5.98 -5.68
CA ILE A 39 -11.14 -7.39 -5.81
C ILE A 39 -12.09 -7.71 -4.65
N VAL A 40 -13.22 -8.32 -4.96
CA VAL A 40 -14.22 -8.77 -3.99
C VAL A 40 -14.43 -10.25 -4.27
N ALA A 41 -14.38 -11.09 -3.24
CA ALA A 41 -14.73 -12.50 -3.39
C ALA A 41 -16.24 -12.63 -3.68
N ILE A 42 -16.63 -13.61 -4.50
CA ILE A 42 -18.03 -13.82 -4.90
C ILE A 42 -18.93 -14.04 -3.68
N ASP A 43 -18.41 -14.72 -2.66
CA ASP A 43 -19.09 -14.99 -1.38
C ASP A 43 -19.02 -13.81 -0.38
N SER A 44 -18.43 -12.67 -0.79
CA SER A 44 -18.19 -11.49 0.04
C SER A 44 -17.32 -11.71 1.28
N SER A 45 -16.65 -12.86 1.41
CA SER A 45 -15.77 -13.19 2.55
C SER A 45 -14.51 -12.33 2.60
N PHE A 46 -14.09 -11.80 1.45
CA PHE A 46 -12.85 -11.06 1.30
C PHE A 46 -13.02 -9.86 0.37
N TYR A 47 -12.35 -8.78 0.75
CA TYR A 47 -12.21 -7.59 -0.08
C TYR A 47 -10.78 -7.11 -0.02
N MET A 48 -10.22 -6.80 -1.19
CA MET A 48 -8.92 -6.15 -1.30
C MET A 48 -9.00 -4.97 -2.24
N LYS A 49 -8.38 -3.88 -1.82
CA LYS A 49 -8.05 -2.73 -2.62
C LYS A 49 -6.53 -2.63 -2.72
N PHE A 50 -6.01 -2.90 -3.91
CA PHE A 50 -4.63 -2.64 -4.26
C PHE A 50 -4.47 -1.20 -4.77
N GLY A 51 -3.46 -0.51 -4.25
CA GLY A 51 -3.10 0.83 -4.69
C GLY A 51 -1.59 1.02 -4.78
N LEU A 52 -1.12 1.58 -5.90
CA LEU A 52 0.24 2.05 -6.05
C LEU A 52 0.30 3.54 -5.77
N ARG A 53 1.33 3.97 -5.02
CA ARG A 53 1.69 5.37 -4.89
C ARG A 53 3.11 5.59 -5.39
N TYR A 54 3.21 6.38 -6.44
CA TYR A 54 4.48 6.82 -6.99
C TYR A 54 4.59 8.35 -6.93
N SER A 55 5.77 8.88 -6.62
CA SER A 55 6.05 10.31 -6.58
C SER A 55 7.56 10.54 -6.74
N THR A 56 7.90 11.27 -7.79
CA THR A 56 9.24 11.84 -8.03
C THR A 56 9.30 13.26 -7.47
N LEU A 57 10.47 13.69 -7.01
CA LEU A 57 10.71 15.03 -6.49
C LEU A 57 12.02 15.58 -7.08
N TYR A 58 11.95 16.80 -7.61
CA TYR A 58 13.10 17.67 -7.87
C TYR A 58 13.21 18.68 -6.73
N GLU A 59 14.40 18.85 -6.17
CA GLU A 59 14.70 19.87 -5.17
C GLU A 59 15.91 20.68 -5.66
N GLY A 60 15.83 22.01 -5.60
CA GLY A 60 16.92 22.92 -5.98
C GLY A 60 17.10 23.99 -4.91
N PHE A 61 18.34 24.20 -4.48
CA PHE A 61 18.69 25.14 -3.42
C PHE A 61 19.89 25.99 -3.82
N LEU A 62 19.72 27.31 -3.78
CA LEU A 62 20.81 28.27 -3.90
C LEU A 62 21.37 28.58 -2.52
N ASN A 63 22.65 28.27 -2.29
CA ASN A 63 23.34 28.69 -1.09
C ASN A 63 23.67 30.18 -1.20
N THR A 64 23.06 31.01 -0.36
CA THR A 64 23.21 32.47 -0.40
C THR A 64 24.62 32.94 0.01
N SER A 65 25.37 32.13 0.75
CA SER A 65 26.74 32.46 1.20
C SER A 65 27.79 32.08 0.16
N THR A 66 27.68 30.89 -0.44
CA THR A 66 28.67 30.39 -1.42
C THR A 66 28.28 30.67 -2.87
N ARG A 67 27.05 31.15 -3.12
CA ARG A 67 26.42 31.28 -4.45
C ARG A 67 26.35 29.98 -5.25
N ALA A 68 26.62 28.83 -4.62
CA ALA A 68 26.53 27.53 -5.26
C ALA A 68 25.06 27.09 -5.36
N TYR A 69 24.67 26.62 -6.54
CA TYR A 69 23.38 25.97 -6.76
C TYR A 69 23.55 24.46 -6.61
N ASN A 70 22.75 23.85 -5.74
CA ASN A 70 22.70 22.40 -5.57
C ASN A 70 21.30 21.91 -5.91
N ASP A 71 21.19 20.84 -6.68
CA ASP A 71 19.93 20.19 -6.98
C ASP A 71 19.97 18.68 -6.81
N ASN A 72 18.80 18.08 -6.77
CA ASN A 72 18.63 16.65 -6.59
C ASN A 72 17.29 16.19 -7.21
N ILE A 73 17.33 15.04 -7.90
CA ILE A 73 16.14 14.32 -8.36
C ILE A 73 16.10 12.97 -7.69
N LEU A 74 14.96 12.65 -7.08
CA LEU A 74 14.78 11.37 -6.41
C LEU A 74 13.36 10.83 -6.49
N THR A 75 13.24 9.51 -6.49
CA THR A 75 11.97 8.83 -6.24
C THR A 75 11.64 8.95 -4.76
N ARG A 76 10.76 9.91 -4.42
CA ARG A 76 10.45 10.26 -3.04
C ARG A 76 9.61 9.19 -2.36
N ARG A 77 8.61 8.65 -3.08
CA ARG A 77 7.68 7.66 -2.53
C ARG A 77 7.36 6.62 -3.59
N PHE A 78 7.64 5.37 -3.28
CA PHE A 78 7.16 4.22 -4.01
C PHE A 78 6.51 3.30 -2.99
N ARG A 79 5.17 3.26 -2.97
CA ARG A 79 4.44 2.51 -1.94
C ARG A 79 3.35 1.64 -2.51
N LEU A 80 3.31 0.40 -2.02
CA LEU A 80 2.26 -0.56 -2.30
C LEU A 80 1.29 -0.56 -1.12
N LYS A 81 0.00 -0.41 -1.41
CA LYS A 81 -1.07 -0.37 -0.41
C LYS A 81 -2.06 -1.48 -0.67
N PHE A 82 -2.34 -2.25 0.37
CA PHE A 82 -3.33 -3.30 0.40
C PHE A 82 -4.27 -2.99 1.56
N ASP A 83 -5.42 -2.40 1.23
CA ASP A 83 -6.47 -2.11 2.20
C ASP A 83 -7.62 -3.08 1.96
N GLY A 84 -8.19 -3.70 2.99
CA GLY A 84 -9.21 -4.72 2.77
C GLY A 84 -9.88 -5.22 4.03
N TYR A 85 -10.75 -6.22 3.89
CA TYR A 85 -11.26 -6.99 5.02
C TYR A 85 -11.16 -8.49 4.72
N ALA A 86 -11.04 -9.29 5.78
CA ALA A 86 -10.96 -10.74 5.69
C ALA A 86 -12.02 -11.36 6.61
N LEU A 87 -12.71 -12.41 6.14
CA LEU A 87 -13.82 -13.12 6.80
C LEU A 87 -15.09 -12.28 6.99
N THR A 88 -14.96 -11.04 7.46
CA THR A 88 -16.09 -10.15 7.73
C THR A 88 -15.68 -8.69 7.54
N PRO A 89 -16.58 -7.79 7.11
CA PRO A 89 -16.34 -6.35 7.07
C PRO A 89 -15.95 -5.73 8.41
N LYS A 90 -16.17 -6.43 9.54
CA LYS A 90 -15.73 -6.00 10.87
C LYS A 90 -14.22 -6.21 11.11
N LEU A 91 -13.55 -7.04 10.30
CA LEU A 91 -12.14 -7.37 10.45
C LEU A 91 -11.35 -6.84 9.25
N VAL A 92 -10.89 -5.60 9.39
CA VAL A 92 -10.23 -4.83 8.34
C VAL A 92 -8.72 -4.96 8.49
N TYR A 93 -8.00 -5.25 7.42
CA TYR A 93 -6.54 -5.23 7.41
C TYR A 93 -6.04 -4.03 6.59
N LYS A 94 -4.84 -3.57 6.95
CA LYS A 94 -4.10 -2.60 6.16
C LYS A 94 -2.63 -2.96 6.13
N VAL A 95 -2.09 -3.10 4.93
CA VAL A 95 -0.67 -3.28 4.67
C VAL A 95 -0.18 -2.15 3.76
N GLU A 96 0.88 -1.44 4.16
CA GLU A 96 1.56 -0.42 3.37
C GLU A 96 3.06 -0.73 3.36
N LEU A 97 3.61 -0.98 2.17
CA LEU A 97 5.04 -1.23 1.96
C LEU A 97 5.68 0.01 1.33
N GLY A 98 6.80 0.47 1.86
CA GLY A 98 7.60 1.58 1.33
C GLY A 98 8.92 1.08 0.75
N ILE A 99 9.12 1.33 -0.54
CA ILE A 99 10.24 0.77 -1.33
C ILE A 99 11.15 1.89 -1.87
N SER A 100 10.82 3.17 -1.69
CA SER A 100 11.73 4.24 -2.09
C SER A 100 12.97 4.30 -1.20
N ASN A 101 14.06 4.87 -1.72
CA ASN A 101 15.31 5.03 -0.97
C ASN A 101 15.12 5.75 0.38
N ARG A 102 14.18 6.71 0.45
CA ARG A 102 13.81 7.41 1.69
C ARG A 102 12.97 6.57 2.66
N ASP A 103 12.25 5.55 2.17
CA ASP A 103 11.44 4.65 3.01
C ASP A 103 12.27 3.43 3.51
N ILE A 104 13.30 3.00 2.77
CA ILE A 104 14.20 1.85 3.06
C ILE A 104 15.32 2.16 4.07
N GLY A 105 15.51 3.43 4.42
CA GLY A 105 16.60 3.87 5.31
C GLY A 105 16.44 3.43 6.78
N GLY A 106 17.56 3.22 7.45
CA GLY A 106 17.62 2.88 8.87
C GLY A 106 17.76 1.38 9.07
N VAL A 107 19.00 0.94 9.30
CA VAL A 107 19.34 -0.41 9.72
C VAL A 107 19.50 -0.36 11.23
N SER A 108 18.77 -1.20 11.97
CA SER A 108 18.90 -1.24 13.43
C SER A 108 19.15 -2.67 13.92
N PRO A 109 19.83 -2.86 15.06
CA PRO A 109 20.00 -4.19 15.65
C PRO A 109 18.65 -4.86 15.92
N GLU A 110 17.63 -4.08 16.26
CA GLU A 110 16.27 -4.55 16.54
C GLU A 110 15.57 -5.11 15.30
N THR A 111 15.99 -4.72 14.08
CA THR A 111 15.51 -5.30 12.82
C THR A 111 16.46 -6.35 12.24
N ASN A 112 17.44 -6.82 13.01
CA ASN A 112 18.50 -7.73 12.54
C ASN A 112 19.18 -7.23 11.25
N GLY A 113 19.42 -5.93 11.15
CA GLY A 113 20.04 -5.38 9.97
C GLY A 113 19.10 -5.17 8.77
N ALA A 114 17.81 -5.51 8.88
CA ALA A 114 16.87 -5.45 7.77
C ALA A 114 16.35 -4.03 7.51
N SER A 115 16.15 -3.72 6.23
CA SER A 115 15.50 -2.48 5.78
C SER A 115 14.05 -2.38 6.27
N ARG A 116 13.64 -1.17 6.65
CA ARG A 116 12.28 -0.86 7.18
C ARG A 116 11.23 -0.72 6.08
N ILE A 117 11.02 -1.79 5.31
CA ILE A 117 10.10 -1.81 4.15
C ILE A 117 8.63 -1.74 4.60
N ILE A 118 8.29 -2.38 5.72
CA ILE A 118 6.92 -2.44 6.23
C ILE A 118 6.64 -1.12 6.94
N LEU A 119 5.75 -0.31 6.37
CA LEU A 119 5.27 0.92 7.01
C LEU A 119 4.07 0.61 7.90
N ASP A 120 2.97 0.12 7.33
CA ASP A 120 1.81 -0.31 8.09
C ASP A 120 1.58 -1.81 7.88
N ALA A 121 1.32 -2.54 8.96
CA ALA A 121 0.86 -3.92 8.95
C ALA A 121 -0.05 -4.08 10.17
N VAL A 122 -1.33 -3.73 10.00
CA VAL A 122 -2.28 -3.60 11.10
C VAL A 122 -3.61 -4.27 10.79
N LEU A 123 -4.12 -5.00 11.76
CA LEU A 123 -5.46 -5.57 11.79
C LEU A 123 -6.35 -4.67 12.65
N LYS A 124 -7.58 -4.43 12.20
CA LYS A 124 -8.54 -3.52 12.83
C LYS A 124 -9.86 -4.25 12.99
N TRP A 125 -10.20 -4.54 14.24
CA TRP A 125 -11.39 -5.28 14.58
C TRP A 125 -12.46 -4.38 15.19
N ASN A 126 -13.59 -4.25 14.50
CA ASN A 126 -14.79 -3.61 15.02
C ASN A 126 -15.58 -4.62 15.88
N PHE A 127 -15.24 -4.70 17.16
CA PHE A 127 -15.86 -5.65 18.08
C PHE A 127 -17.18 -5.14 18.68
N ALA A 128 -17.35 -3.82 18.78
CA ALA A 128 -18.57 -3.19 19.24
C ALA A 128 -18.83 -1.91 18.43
N ARG A 129 -20.10 -1.53 18.25
CA ARG A 129 -20.61 -0.47 17.35
C ARG A 129 -19.60 0.63 16.97
N ASN A 130 -19.03 1.30 17.97
CA ASN A 130 -18.14 2.45 17.81
C ASN A 130 -16.69 2.20 18.28
N PHE A 131 -16.38 0.97 18.69
CA PHE A 131 -15.08 0.58 19.24
C PHE A 131 -14.31 -0.29 18.24
N TYR A 132 -13.05 0.05 18.06
CA TYR A 132 -12.14 -0.70 17.21
C TYR A 132 -10.88 -1.03 18.00
N LEU A 133 -10.51 -2.31 17.99
CA LEU A 133 -9.21 -2.76 18.47
C LEU A 133 -8.27 -2.87 17.29
N TRP A 134 -7.18 -2.14 17.32
CA TRP A 134 -6.13 -2.20 16.30
C TRP A 134 -4.96 -2.97 16.88
N PHE A 135 -4.42 -3.90 16.11
CA PHE A 135 -3.26 -4.70 16.49
C PHE A 135 -2.28 -4.77 15.34
N GLY A 136 -1.02 -4.44 15.61
CA GLY A 136 0.07 -4.48 14.64
C GLY A 136 0.80 -3.16 14.52
N GLN A 137 1.58 -3.01 13.45
CA GLN A 137 2.41 -1.84 13.24
C GLN A 137 1.65 -0.76 12.47
N THR A 138 1.48 0.42 13.07
CA THR A 138 0.91 1.57 12.37
C THR A 138 1.26 2.89 13.04
N LYS A 139 0.74 3.99 12.51
CA LYS A 139 0.96 5.34 13.05
C LYS A 139 0.43 5.45 14.46
N LEU A 140 1.25 6.00 15.35
CA LEU A 140 0.83 6.35 16.69
C LEU A 140 -0.12 7.57 16.67
N PRO A 141 -1.14 7.60 17.54
CA PRO A 141 -2.04 8.74 17.69
C PRO A 141 -1.33 9.92 18.37
N GLY A 142 -1.83 11.14 18.16
CA GLY A 142 -1.32 12.36 18.82
C GLY A 142 -0.83 13.42 17.85
N ASN A 143 -0.25 13.03 16.71
CA ASN A 143 0.18 13.97 15.68
C ASN A 143 -0.76 13.96 14.46
N ARG A 144 -1.65 14.97 14.37
CA ARG A 144 -2.64 15.06 13.28
C ARG A 144 -2.00 15.14 11.89
N GLU A 145 -0.95 15.94 11.74
CA GLU A 145 -0.25 16.12 10.47
C GLU A 145 0.41 14.80 10.00
N ARG A 146 0.92 14.01 10.95
CA ARG A 146 1.48 12.68 10.68
C ARG A 146 0.42 11.65 10.29
N VAL A 147 -0.73 11.69 10.97
CA VAL A 147 -1.86 10.78 10.72
C VAL A 147 -2.43 11.02 9.32
N VAL A 148 -2.56 12.28 8.88
CA VAL A 148 -3.00 12.62 7.52
C VAL A 148 -2.10 11.94 6.48
N SER A 149 -2.75 11.33 5.48
CA SER A 149 -2.05 10.68 4.38
C SER A 149 -1.21 11.69 3.64
N SER A 150 0.04 11.34 3.33
CA SER A 150 0.89 12.22 2.54
C SER A 150 0.37 12.44 1.11
N GLN A 151 -0.64 11.69 0.65
CA GLN A 151 -1.36 11.93 -0.63
C GLN A 151 -2.32 13.12 -0.55
N LYS A 152 -2.67 13.56 0.66
CA LYS A 152 -3.67 14.60 0.94
C LYS A 152 -3.08 15.84 1.61
N LEU A 153 -1.75 16.01 1.53
CA LEU A 153 -1.09 17.20 2.03
C LEU A 153 -1.28 18.33 1.02
N GLN A 154 -1.44 19.55 1.54
CA GLN A 154 -1.49 20.75 0.71
C GLN A 154 -0.10 21.10 0.14
N PHE A 155 0.95 20.91 0.95
CA PHE A 155 2.34 21.16 0.55
C PHE A 155 3.08 19.85 0.25
N VAL A 156 4.21 19.98 -0.45
CA VAL A 156 5.09 18.87 -0.84
C VAL A 156 5.63 18.13 0.39
N ASP A 157 5.96 18.90 1.43
CA ASP A 157 6.51 18.46 2.71
C ASP A 157 5.57 18.71 3.87
N ARG A 158 5.85 17.99 4.96
CA ARG A 158 5.27 18.32 6.27
C ARG A 158 6.07 19.44 6.92
N SER A 159 5.47 20.08 7.92
CA SER A 159 6.13 21.11 8.73
C SER A 159 7.46 20.61 9.31
N VAL A 160 8.38 21.54 9.54
CA VAL A 160 9.68 21.26 10.17
C VAL A 160 9.49 20.69 11.59
N LEU A 161 8.45 21.13 12.30
CA LEU A 161 8.09 20.57 13.60
C LEU A 161 7.75 19.09 13.47
N ASN A 162 6.88 18.72 12.54
CA ASN A 162 6.54 17.33 12.32
C ASN A 162 7.74 16.51 11.82
N SER A 163 8.59 17.05 10.94
CA SER A 163 9.75 16.29 10.45
C SER A 163 10.71 15.93 11.57
N ARG A 164 10.85 16.79 12.60
CA ARG A 164 11.76 16.57 13.74
C ARG A 164 11.14 15.82 14.92
N PHE A 165 9.89 16.10 15.27
CA PHE A 165 9.27 15.63 16.52
C PHE A 165 8.08 14.68 16.32
N ASN A 166 8.04 13.92 15.23
CA ASN A 166 6.98 12.94 15.05
C ASN A 166 7.33 11.60 15.73
N ILE A 167 6.35 11.04 16.43
CA ILE A 167 6.35 9.70 17.05
C ILE A 167 6.16 8.56 16.03
N ASP A 168 6.18 8.88 14.73
CA ASP A 168 5.88 8.04 13.57
C ASP A 168 4.94 6.83 13.80
N ARG A 169 5.50 5.62 13.85
CA ARG A 169 4.83 4.33 13.91
C ARG A 169 5.49 3.44 14.92
N ASP A 170 4.67 2.59 15.53
CA ASP A 170 5.14 1.53 16.40
C ASP A 170 4.27 0.28 16.26
N LEU A 171 4.79 -0.85 16.73
CA LEU A 171 4.09 -2.12 16.87
C LEU A 171 3.36 -2.13 18.21
N GLY A 172 2.04 -2.30 18.20
CA GLY A 172 1.30 -2.36 19.45
C GLY A 172 -0.19 -2.61 19.29
N ILE A 173 -0.90 -2.34 20.37
CA ILE A 173 -2.35 -2.40 20.45
C ILE A 173 -2.87 -0.98 20.59
N GLN A 174 -3.90 -0.60 19.84
CA GLN A 174 -4.59 0.67 20.02
C GLN A 174 -6.08 0.45 20.15
N LEU A 175 -6.69 1.07 21.16
CA LEU A 175 -8.14 1.13 21.31
C LEU A 175 -8.65 2.44 20.72
N HIS A 176 -9.50 2.35 19.72
CA HIS A 176 -10.12 3.50 19.06
C HIS A 176 -11.60 3.53 19.38
N HIS A 177 -12.11 4.70 19.74
CA HIS A 177 -13.54 4.95 19.88
C HIS A 177 -13.93 6.19 19.08
N ARG A 178 -15.14 6.17 18.52
CA ARG A 178 -15.68 7.31 17.78
C ARG A 178 -17.13 7.55 18.13
N HIS A 179 -17.45 8.77 18.52
CA HIS A 179 -18.83 9.17 18.76
C HIS A 179 -19.11 10.58 18.24
N ARG A 180 -20.38 10.98 18.28
CA ARG A 180 -20.82 12.33 17.92
C ARG A 180 -21.31 13.04 19.16
N ALA A 181 -20.86 14.28 19.36
CA ALA A 181 -21.39 15.20 20.36
C ALA A 181 -22.03 16.37 19.60
N GLY A 182 -23.35 16.29 19.37
CA GLY A 182 -24.05 17.22 18.48
C GLY A 182 -23.50 17.19 17.05
N ARG A 183 -22.97 18.33 16.57
CA ARG A 183 -22.32 18.46 15.25
C ARG A 183 -20.86 18.02 15.23
N TRP A 184 -20.27 17.74 16.39
CA TRP A 184 -18.86 17.39 16.53
C TRP A 184 -18.65 15.89 16.41
N ALA A 185 -17.60 15.48 15.72
CA ALA A 185 -17.15 14.09 15.67
C ALA A 185 -15.91 13.94 16.56
N LEU A 186 -16.08 13.24 17.68
CA LEU A 186 -15.00 12.94 18.63
C LEU A 186 -14.40 11.58 18.30
N ARG A 187 -13.07 11.49 18.42
CA ARG A 187 -12.28 10.29 18.13
C ARG A 187 -11.24 10.14 19.23
N GLU A 188 -11.50 9.22 20.13
CA GLU A 188 -10.60 8.86 21.21
C GLU A 188 -9.70 7.72 20.75
N ILE A 189 -8.40 7.81 21.07
CA ILE A 189 -7.44 6.76 20.77
C ILE A 189 -6.53 6.62 21.99
N VAL A 190 -6.43 5.39 22.48
CA VAL A 190 -5.45 4.99 23.52
C VAL A 190 -4.55 3.93 22.89
N SER A 191 -3.25 4.05 23.12
CA SER A 191 -2.18 3.22 22.58
C SER A 191 -1.32 2.67 23.70
#